data_AF-A0A7X9I582-F1
#
_entry.id   AF-A0A7X9I582-F1
#
_cell.length_a   1.000
_cell.length_b   1.000
_cell.length_c   1.000
_cell.angle_alpha   90.00
_cell.angle_beta   90.00
_cell.angle_gamma   90.00
#
_symmetry.space_group_name_H-M   'P 1'
#
loop_
_entity.id
_entity.type
_entity.pdbx_description
1 polymer ?
#
loop_
_entity_poly.entity_id
_entity_poly.type
_entity_poly.pdbx_seq_one_letter_code
_entity_poly.pdbx_strand_id
1 'polypeptide(L)'
;MDKQASGGKKFGYVLSMLINAALLYVFNHLSNWNIPYLLPTFQGCLWAIRLSLSATIFVNFIYIFFDETWFHHLMQAILNCFSWLSIYFLYSIFPFAFPAALWGQIVKIAFIFLLVVIPIGTLVELIQFLRKVNHK
;
A
#
# COMPACT_ATOMS: atom_id res chain seq x y z
N MET A 1 -7.65 6.63 28.51
CA MET A 1 -8.84 5.76 28.29
C MET A 1 -8.76 5.29 26.85
N ASP A 2 -8.32 4.05 26.65
CA ASP A 2 -8.19 3.47 25.31
C ASP A 2 -9.58 3.40 24.67
N LYS A 3 -9.82 4.27 23.68
CA LYS A 3 -11.04 4.18 22.88
C LYS A 3 -10.85 2.94 22.01
N GLN A 4 -11.74 1.96 22.17
CA GLN A 4 -11.86 0.87 21.23
C GLN A 4 -12.57 1.36 19.97
N ALA A 5 -12.20 0.81 18.81
CA ALA A 5 -12.85 1.12 17.55
C ALA A 5 -14.35 0.77 17.61
N SER A 6 -15.20 1.68 17.13
CA SER A 6 -16.63 1.43 16.92
C SER A 6 -16.85 0.23 15.98
N GLY A 7 -17.98 -0.48 16.11
CA GLY A 7 -18.31 -1.63 15.27
C GLY A 7 -18.17 -1.36 13.76
N GLY A 8 -18.56 -0.17 13.30
CA GLY A 8 -18.38 0.23 11.89
C GLY A 8 -16.92 0.39 11.47
N LYS A 9 -16.05 0.93 12.35
CA LYS A 9 -14.61 1.03 12.09
C LYS A 9 -13.95 -0.35 12.05
N LYS A 10 -14.30 -1.22 13.01
CA LYS A 10 -13.81 -2.61 13.06
C LYS A 10 -14.15 -3.38 11.79
N PHE A 11 -15.39 -3.25 11.30
CA PHE A 11 -15.78 -3.84 10.02
C PHE A 11 -14.93 -3.33 8.86
N GLY A 12 -14.66 -2.02 8.79
CA GLY A 12 -13.77 -1.43 7.80
C GLY A 12 -12.34 -2.00 7.85
N TYR A 13 -11.77 -2.15 9.04
CA TYR A 13 -10.43 -2.75 9.21
C TYR A 13 -10.39 -4.22 8.77
N VAL A 14 -11.40 -5.00 9.15
CA VAL A 14 -11.51 -6.42 8.73
C VAL A 14 -11.64 -6.52 7.22
N LEU A 15 -12.51 -5.72 6.60
CA LEU A 15 -12.67 -5.70 5.15
C LEU A 15 -11.36 -5.32 4.44
N SER A 16 -10.66 -4.31 4.95
CA SER A 16 -9.34 -3.90 4.44
C SER A 16 -8.33 -5.04 4.52
N MET A 17 -8.27 -5.76 5.64
CA MET A 17 -7.41 -6.94 5.79
C MET A 17 -7.73 -8.02 4.75
N LEU A 18 -9.02 -8.33 4.54
CA LEU A 18 -9.45 -9.34 3.58
C LEU A 18 -9.08 -8.96 2.14
N ILE A 19 -9.29 -7.69 1.75
CA ILE A 19 -8.90 -7.20 0.43
C ILE A 19 -7.38 -7.30 0.23
N ASN A 20 -6.59 -6.85 1.21
CA ASN A 20 -5.14 -6.92 1.13
C ASN A 20 -4.62 -8.37 1.11
N ALA A 21 -5.25 -9.27 1.85
CA ALA A 21 -4.92 -10.70 1.83
C ALA A 21 -5.25 -11.33 0.46
N ALA A 22 -6.39 -10.97 -0.13
CA ALA A 22 -6.75 -11.40 -1.49
C ALA A 22 -5.74 -10.88 -2.52
N LEU A 23 -5.36 -9.59 -2.45
CA LEU A 23 -4.33 -9.02 -3.32
C LEU A 23 -2.98 -9.73 -3.15
N LEU A 24 -2.58 -10.03 -1.91
CA LEU A 24 -1.35 -10.74 -1.62
C LEU A 24 -1.35 -12.13 -2.27
N TYR A 25 -2.47 -12.85 -2.19
CA TYR A 25 -2.65 -14.13 -2.87
C TYR A 25 -2.54 -13.97 -4.39
N VAL A 26 -3.24 -13.00 -4.97
CA VAL A 26 -3.22 -12.71 -6.42
C VAL A 26 -1.79 -12.44 -6.88
N PHE A 27 -1.07 -11.49 -6.27
CA PHE A 27 0.28 -11.15 -6.70
C PHE A 27 1.26 -12.32 -6.54
N ASN A 28 1.11 -13.14 -5.50
CA ASN A 28 1.97 -14.31 -5.31
C ASN A 28 1.78 -15.41 -6.36
N HIS A 29 0.59 -15.51 -6.94
CA HIS A 29 0.28 -16.53 -7.95
C HIS A 29 0.23 -15.96 -9.36
N LEU A 30 0.39 -14.63 -9.52
CA LEU A 30 0.22 -13.93 -10.80
C LEU A 30 1.13 -14.48 -11.90
N SER A 31 2.38 -14.82 -11.55
CA SER A 31 3.33 -15.42 -12.49
C SER A 31 2.89 -16.81 -12.99
N ASN A 32 2.11 -17.55 -12.20
CA ASN A 32 1.62 -18.88 -12.58
C ASN A 32 0.39 -18.81 -13.49
N TRP A 33 -0.24 -17.63 -13.61
CA TRP A 33 -1.43 -17.43 -14.45
C TRP A 33 -1.09 -17.24 -15.93
N ASN A 34 0.19 -17.23 -16.29
CA ASN A 34 0.68 -17.10 -17.67
C ASN A 34 0.10 -15.89 -18.41
N ILE A 35 0.03 -14.74 -17.71
CA ILE A 35 -0.46 -13.48 -18.30
C ILE A 35 0.52 -13.04 -19.39
N PRO A 36 0.08 -12.86 -20.66
CA PRO A 36 0.97 -12.64 -21.80
C PRO A 36 1.79 -11.35 -21.73
N TYR A 37 1.35 -10.39 -20.92
CA TYR A 37 1.99 -9.08 -20.78
C TYR A 37 2.87 -8.94 -19.54
N LEU A 38 2.96 -9.98 -18.69
CA LEU A 38 3.72 -9.95 -17.44
C LEU A 38 5.04 -10.70 -17.63
N LEU A 39 6.16 -10.01 -17.45
CA LEU A 39 7.49 -10.64 -17.60
C LEU A 39 7.90 -11.40 -16.32
N PRO A 40 8.79 -12.41 -16.44
CA PRO A 40 9.40 -13.07 -15.29
C PRO A 40 10.15 -12.10 -14.34
N THR A 41 10.57 -10.94 -14.82
CA THR A 41 11.19 -9.88 -14.01
C THR A 41 10.26 -9.34 -12.92
N PHE A 42 8.95 -9.60 -13.01
CA PHE A 42 7.98 -9.29 -11.95
C PHE A 42 8.36 -9.87 -10.58
N GLN A 43 9.07 -11.01 -10.56
CA GLN A 43 9.58 -11.62 -9.34
C GLN A 43 10.47 -10.66 -8.52
N GLY A 44 11.20 -9.76 -9.19
CA GLY A 44 12.03 -8.75 -8.54
C GLY A 44 11.24 -7.67 -7.79
N CYS A 45 9.95 -7.51 -8.09
CA CYS A 45 9.05 -6.56 -7.42
C CYS A 45 8.29 -7.19 -6.24
N LEU A 46 8.14 -8.52 -6.22
CA LEU A 46 7.22 -9.19 -5.31
C LEU A 46 7.53 -8.98 -3.84
N TRP A 47 8.81 -8.90 -3.46
CA TRP A 47 9.19 -8.71 -2.07
C TRP A 47 8.64 -7.38 -1.50
N ALA A 48 8.69 -6.30 -2.29
CA ALA A 48 8.22 -4.98 -1.89
C ALA A 48 6.68 -4.98 -1.79
N ILE A 49 6.01 -5.56 -2.79
CA ILE A 49 4.54 -5.73 -2.80
C ILE A 49 4.08 -6.54 -1.58
N ARG A 50 4.74 -7.68 -1.30
CA ARG A 50 4.46 -8.52 -0.13
C ARG A 50 4.62 -7.74 1.17
N LEU A 51 5.69 -6.96 1.29
CA LEU A 51 5.96 -6.15 2.47
C LEU A 51 4.86 -5.11 2.69
N SER A 52 4.49 -4.36 1.65
CA SER A 52 3.44 -3.32 1.72
C SER A 52 2.06 -3.89 2.09
N LEU A 53 1.64 -4.98 1.44
CA LEU A 53 0.36 -5.62 1.72
C LEU A 53 0.34 -6.24 3.13
N SER A 54 1.42 -6.92 3.53
CA SER A 54 1.52 -7.53 4.86
C SER A 54 1.52 -6.48 5.96
N ALA A 55 2.25 -5.37 5.77
CA ALA A 55 2.24 -4.24 6.70
C ALA A 55 0.83 -3.65 6.82
N THR A 56 0.11 -3.50 5.71
CA THR A 56 -1.27 -2.99 5.72
C THR A 56 -2.20 -3.91 6.51
N ILE A 57 -2.10 -5.23 6.32
CA ILE A 57 -2.89 -6.21 7.09
C ILE A 57 -2.56 -6.10 8.59
N PHE A 58 -1.28 -6.03 8.93
CA PHE A 58 -0.81 -5.95 10.31
C PHE A 58 -1.29 -4.67 11.01
N VAL A 59 -1.19 -3.51 10.36
CA VAL A 59 -1.67 -2.24 10.90
C VAL A 59 -3.19 -2.23 11.08
N ASN A 60 -3.96 -2.75 10.11
CA ASN A 60 -5.41 -2.85 10.25
C ASN A 60 -5.81 -3.80 11.38
N PHE A 61 -5.05 -4.89 11.60
CA PHE A 61 -5.24 -5.76 12.76
C PHE A 61 -5.03 -5.00 14.08
N ILE A 62 -3.98 -4.18 14.18
CA ILE A 62 -3.73 -3.35 15.37
C ILE A 62 -4.87 -2.34 15.60
N TYR A 63 -5.39 -1.70 14.55
CA TYR A 63 -6.47 -0.72 14.66
C TYR A 63 -7.78 -1.29 15.23
N ILE A 64 -7.99 -2.61 15.19
CA ILE A 64 -9.15 -3.24 15.85
C ILE A 64 -9.09 -3.05 17.38
N PHE A 65 -7.87 -3.05 17.94
CA PHE A 65 -7.64 -2.96 19.37
C PHE A 65 -7.27 -1.54 19.83
N PHE A 66 -6.67 -0.73 18.95
CA PHE A 66 -6.13 0.59 19.29
C PHE A 66 -6.65 1.68 18.35
N ASP A 67 -7.65 2.47 18.80
CA ASP A 67 -8.28 3.57 18.02
C ASP A 67 -7.78 4.95 18.49
N GLU A 68 -6.47 5.10 18.63
CA GLU A 68 -5.84 6.38 18.94
C GLU A 68 -5.46 7.14 17.68
N THR A 69 -5.91 8.39 17.57
CA THR A 69 -5.81 9.16 16.32
C THR A 69 -4.37 9.48 15.93
N TRP A 70 -3.48 9.74 16.91
CA TRP A 70 -2.07 10.01 16.63
C TRP A 70 -1.38 8.78 16.02
N PHE A 71 -1.70 7.59 16.53
CA PHE A 71 -1.12 6.34 16.08
C PHE A 71 -1.58 5.98 14.68
N HIS A 72 -2.84 6.29 14.36
CA HIS A 72 -3.37 6.14 13.02
C HIS A 72 -2.55 6.92 11.97
N HIS A 73 -2.30 8.20 12.21
CA HIS A 73 -1.51 9.03 11.31
C HIS A 73 -0.06 8.54 11.16
N LEU A 74 0.56 8.12 12.27
CA LEU A 74 1.92 7.58 12.25
C LEU A 74 2.00 6.29 11.42
N MET A 75 1.11 5.34 11.68
CA MET A 75 1.07 4.07 10.94
C MET A 75 0.73 4.30 9.47
N GLN A 76 -0.17 5.23 9.16
CA GLN A 76 -0.50 5.58 7.78
C GLN A 76 0.72 6.16 7.03
N ALA A 77 1.54 7.00 7.66
CA ALA A 77 2.79 7.48 7.07
C ALA A 77 3.77 6.33 6.78
N ILE A 78 3.90 5.36 7.70
CA ILE A 78 4.74 4.17 7.50
C ILE A 78 4.21 3.31 6.34
N LEU A 79 2.89 3.08 6.27
CA LEU A 79 2.28 2.33 5.16
C LEU A 79 2.48 3.03 3.82
N ASN A 80 2.41 4.36 3.78
CA ASN A 80 2.69 5.12 2.57
C ASN A 80 4.13 4.91 2.09
N CYS A 81 5.11 4.85 3.01
CA CYS A 81 6.51 4.54 2.65
C CYS A 81 6.64 3.15 1.98
N PHE A 82 5.99 2.11 2.52
CA PHE A 82 6.01 0.78 1.91
C PHE A 82 5.26 0.73 0.56
N SER A 83 4.18 1.49 0.43
CA SER A 83 3.41 1.61 -0.81
C SER A 83 4.24 2.30 -1.89
N TRP A 84 4.91 3.40 -1.53
CA TRP A 84 5.85 4.10 -2.40
C TRP A 84 6.99 3.19 -2.87
N LEU A 85 7.59 2.43 -1.93
CA LEU A 85 8.65 1.47 -2.24
C LEU A 85 8.18 0.42 -3.25
N SER A 86 6.98 -0.12 -3.07
CA SER A 86 6.40 -1.11 -4.01
C SER A 86 6.24 -0.54 -5.42
N ILE A 87 5.75 0.70 -5.52
CA ILE A 87 5.57 1.39 -6.80
C ILE A 87 6.91 1.73 -7.43
N TYR A 88 7.89 2.13 -6.64
CA TYR A 88 9.25 2.41 -7.12
C TYR A 88 9.87 1.17 -7.78
N PHE A 89 9.75 0.00 -7.15
CA PHE A 89 10.23 -1.25 -7.74
C PHE A 89 9.48 -1.62 -9.02
N LEU A 90 8.15 -1.47 -9.03
CA LEU A 90 7.34 -1.69 -10.23
C LEU A 90 7.70 -0.73 -11.37
N TYR A 91 7.99 0.54 -11.07
CA TYR A 91 8.41 1.53 -12.06
C TYR A 91 9.82 1.27 -12.59
N SER A 92 10.76 0.93 -11.70
CA SER A 92 12.18 0.74 -12.03
C SER A 92 12.42 -0.55 -12.82
N ILE A 93 11.85 -1.67 -12.37
CA ILE A 93 11.96 -2.96 -13.06
C ILE A 93 11.03 -3.01 -14.28
N PHE A 94 9.88 -2.33 -14.20
CA PHE A 94 8.85 -2.28 -15.23
C PHE A 94 8.57 -3.64 -15.89
N PRO A 95 8.00 -4.61 -15.15
CA PRO A 95 7.86 -5.99 -15.60
C PRO A 95 6.68 -6.21 -16.55
N PHE A 96 6.42 -5.26 -17.45
CA PHE A 96 5.28 -5.28 -18.37
C PHE A 96 5.71 -5.17 -19.84
N ALA A 97 5.23 -6.10 -20.68
CA ALA A 97 5.40 -6.10 -22.13
C ALA A 97 4.02 -5.91 -22.80
N PHE A 98 3.56 -4.67 -22.85
CA PHE A 98 2.29 -4.36 -23.49
C PHE A 98 2.40 -4.40 -25.02
N PRO A 99 1.32 -4.78 -25.75
CA PRO A 99 1.36 -4.94 -27.20
C PRO A 99 1.46 -3.60 -27.94
N ALA A 100 0.95 -2.52 -27.35
CA ALA A 100 1.11 -1.17 -27.87
C ALA A 100 1.95 -0.33 -26.92
N ALA A 101 2.90 0.43 -27.48
CA ALA A 101 3.79 1.30 -26.72
C ALA A 101 3.03 2.34 -25.88
N LEU A 102 1.87 2.80 -26.36
CA LEU A 102 0.99 3.73 -25.64
C LEU A 102 0.57 3.19 -24.27
N TRP A 103 0.24 1.90 -24.15
CA TRP A 103 -0.14 1.29 -22.88
C TRP A 103 1.02 1.32 -21.87
N GLY A 104 2.24 1.03 -22.33
CA GLY A 104 3.43 1.12 -21.49
C GLY A 104 3.70 2.54 -21.01
N GLN A 105 3.51 3.54 -21.87
CA GLN A 105 3.64 4.96 -21.50
C GLN A 105 2.59 5.36 -20.47
N ILE A 106 1.32 5.00 -20.66
CA ILE A 106 0.24 5.28 -19.70
C ILE A 106 0.56 4.71 -18.32
N VAL A 107 0.99 3.45 -18.25
CA VAL A 107 1.34 2.80 -16.97
C VAL A 107 2.55 3.46 -16.32
N LYS A 108 3.58 3.83 -17.08
CA LYS A 108 4.74 4.57 -16.54
C LYS A 108 4.33 5.94 -15.98
N ILE A 109 3.50 6.69 -16.71
CA ILE A 109 2.99 7.98 -16.26
C ILE A 109 2.16 7.82 -14.98
N ALA A 110 1.31 6.78 -14.90
CA ALA A 110 0.55 6.46 -13.71
C ALA A 110 1.46 6.18 -12.50
N PHE A 111 2.54 5.41 -12.68
CA PHE A 111 3.50 5.19 -11.61
C PHE A 111 4.24 6.46 -11.19
N ILE A 112 4.67 7.30 -12.13
CA ILE A 112 5.30 8.60 -11.81
C ILE A 112 4.34 9.46 -10.99
N PHE A 113 3.07 9.52 -11.40
CA PHE A 113 2.05 10.25 -10.66
C PHE A 113 1.90 9.74 -9.22
N LEU A 114 1.81 8.42 -9.03
CA LEU A 114 1.73 7.84 -7.69
C LEU A 114 3.00 8.10 -6.85
N LEU A 115 4.18 8.03 -7.47
CA LEU A 115 5.47 8.33 -6.82
C LEU A 115 5.57 9.78 -6.35
N VAL A 116 4.78 10.71 -6.92
CA VAL A 116 4.70 12.12 -6.50
C VAL A 116 3.58 12.34 -5.48
N VAL A 117 2.41 11.73 -5.68
CA VAL A 117 1.25 11.92 -4.80
C VAL A 117 1.44 11.28 -3.43
N ILE A 118 2.04 10.09 -3.35
CA ILE A 118 2.21 9.38 -2.08
C ILE A 118 3.12 10.16 -1.10
N PRO A 119 4.27 10.73 -1.51
CA PRO A 119 5.06 11.59 -0.62
C PRO A 119 4.28 12.79 -0.09
N ILE A 120 3.46 13.44 -0.92
CA ILE A 120 2.61 14.56 -0.48
C ILE A 120 1.63 14.07 0.60
N GLY A 121 0.94 12.95 0.37
CA GLY A 121 0.07 12.34 1.37
C GLY A 121 0.81 11.96 2.65
N THR A 122 2.03 11.43 2.52
CA THR A 122 2.90 11.08 3.67
C THR A 122 3.24 12.30 4.52
N LEU A 123 3.57 13.44 3.89
CA LEU A 123 3.83 14.69 4.60
C LEU A 123 2.58 15.17 5.36
N VAL A 124 1.40 15.06 4.73
CA VAL A 124 0.12 15.41 5.36
C VAL A 124 -0.14 14.55 6.60
N GLU A 125 0.08 13.23 6.52
CA GLU A 125 -0.05 12.32 7.67
C GLU A 125 0.94 12.65 8.79
N LEU A 126 2.20 12.95 8.45
CA LEU A 126 3.21 13.36 9.43
C LEU A 126 2.84 14.67 10.15
N ILE A 127 2.34 15.67 9.41
CA ILE A 127 1.87 16.93 10.01
C ILE A 127 0.69 16.68 10.96
N GLN A 128 -0.27 15.83 10.56
CA GLN A 128 -1.41 15.48 11.41
C GLN A 128 -0.99 14.72 12.67
N PHE A 129 -0.05 13.78 12.53
CA PHE A 129 0.57 13.08 13.66
C PHE A 129 1.19 14.09 14.65
N LEU A 130 2.09 14.97 14.18
CA LEU A 130 2.76 15.96 15.03
C LEU A 130 1.76 16.88 15.74
N ARG A 131 0.74 17.35 15.02
CA ARG A 131 -0.32 18.18 15.59
C ARG A 131 -1.08 17.44 16.70
N LYS A 132 -1.42 16.17 16.50
CA LYS A 132 -2.18 15.37 17.48
C LYS A 132 -1.36 14.99 18.70
N VAL A 133 -0.05 14.77 18.54
CA VAL A 133 0.87 14.53 19.65
C VAL A 133 1.04 15.79 20.50
N ASN A 134 1.18 16.96 19.87
CA ASN A 134 1.39 18.23 20.59
C ASN A 134 0.16 18.75 21.35
N HIS A 135 -1.03 18.21 21.09
CA HIS A 135 -2.28 18.57 21.78
C HIS A 135 -2.75 17.52 22.81
N LYS A 136 -1.94 16.48 23.07
CA LYS A 136 -2.18 15.50 24.14
C LYS A 136 -1.36 15.85 25.37
#